data_AF-A0A952E089-F1
#
_entry.id   AF-A0A952E089-F1
#
_cell.length_a   1.000
_cell.length_b   1.000
_cell.length_c   1.000
_cell.angle_alpha   90.00
_cell.angle_beta   90.00
_cell.angle_gamma   90.00
#
_symmetry.space_group_name_H-M   'P 1'
#
loop_
_entity.id
_entity.type
_entity.pdbx_description
1 polymer ?
#
loop_
_entity_poly.entity_id
_entity_poly.type
_entity_poly.pdbx_seq_one_letter_code
_entity_poly.pdbx_strand_id
1 'polypeptide(L)'
;MSKFTKSLEEKAEHLASVPKREQWDKSIPSIVRREIALTIDQIKRLKEKHEEQFCRLLRIECYVGTDLMQLEKRIPRYAPYHFPEKEKFKQKLFEIEKERRKLSLRLEEKTQGLEEKLLSLINKHEQLDV
;
A
#
# COMPACT_ATOMS: atom_id res chain seq x y z
N MET A 1 2.93 -15.50 -5.92
CA MET A 1 3.62 -14.53 -5.04
C MET A 1 2.96 -14.38 -3.65
N SER A 2 1.63 -14.18 -3.53
CA SER A 2 0.98 -13.92 -2.21
C SER A 2 1.14 -15.00 -1.12
N LYS A 3 1.36 -16.28 -1.47
CA LYS A 3 1.57 -17.34 -0.45
C LYS A 3 2.93 -17.25 0.25
N PHE A 4 3.95 -16.72 -0.44
CA PHE A 4 5.32 -16.63 0.10
C PHE A 4 5.48 -15.42 1.02
N THR A 5 4.85 -14.30 0.69
CA THR A 5 4.87 -13.08 1.50
C THR A 5 4.12 -13.27 2.81
N LYS A 6 2.97 -13.97 2.80
CA LYS A 6 2.27 -14.38 4.02
C LYS A 6 3.16 -15.25 4.92
N SER A 7 3.89 -16.22 4.36
CA SER A 7 4.80 -17.05 5.15
C SER A 7 5.95 -16.25 5.77
N LEU A 8 6.45 -15.21 5.08
CA LEU A 8 7.50 -14.33 5.59
C LEU A 8 6.99 -13.42 6.71
N GLU A 9 5.84 -12.78 6.50
CA GLU A 9 5.19 -11.94 7.52
C GLU A 9 4.82 -12.77 8.76
N GLU A 10 4.25 -13.97 8.58
CA GLU A 10 3.92 -14.90 9.67
C GLU A 10 5.18 -15.36 10.43
N LYS A 11 6.26 -15.72 9.73
CA LYS A 11 7.54 -16.07 10.38
C LYS A 11 8.13 -14.90 11.15
N ALA A 12 8.09 -13.71 10.57
CA ALA A 12 8.60 -12.50 11.21
C ALA A 12 7.74 -12.10 12.42
N GLU A 13 6.42 -12.28 12.35
CA GLU A 13 5.51 -12.10 13.48
C GLU A 13 5.75 -13.15 14.57
N HIS A 14 6.00 -14.42 14.23
CA HIS A 14 6.38 -15.43 15.21
C HIS A 14 7.69 -15.07 15.93
N LEU A 15 8.72 -14.63 15.20
CA LEU A 15 9.99 -14.16 15.78
C LEU A 15 9.81 -12.90 16.65
N ALA A 16 8.89 -12.01 16.29
CA ALA A 16 8.57 -10.81 17.05
C ALA A 16 7.64 -11.07 18.25
N SER A 17 6.84 -12.15 18.23
CA SER A 17 5.81 -12.45 19.22
C SER A 17 6.34 -13.00 20.54
N VAL A 18 7.61 -13.45 20.60
CA VAL A 18 8.20 -13.98 21.83
C VAL A 18 8.46 -12.83 22.81
N PRO A 19 7.69 -12.69 23.90
CA PRO A 19 7.84 -11.57 24.82
C PRO A 19 8.71 -12.04 25.99
N LYS A 20 9.94 -11.54 26.08
CA LYS A 20 10.57 -11.32 27.39
C LYS A 20 10.92 -9.84 27.49
N ARG A 21 9.93 -9.07 27.97
CA ARG A 21 10.03 -7.63 28.25
C ARG A 21 11.14 -7.26 29.25
N GLU A 22 11.79 -8.25 29.87
CA GLU A 22 12.83 -8.05 30.90
C GLU A 22 14.26 -8.21 30.37
N GLN A 23 14.48 -8.74 29.17
CA GLN A 23 15.81 -8.99 28.60
C GLN A 23 15.89 -8.49 27.16
N TRP A 24 15.73 -7.17 26.99
CA TRP A 24 16.25 -6.52 25.79
C TRP A 24 17.73 -6.26 26.05
N ASP A 25 18.49 -7.36 26.16
CA ASP A 25 19.94 -7.32 26.29
C ASP A 25 20.53 -6.62 25.06
N LYS A 26 21.69 -5.96 25.19
CA LYS A 26 22.41 -5.33 24.06
C LYS A 26 23.03 -6.37 23.10
N SER A 27 22.57 -7.62 23.14
CA SER A 27 23.10 -8.71 22.33
C SER A 27 22.73 -8.52 20.85
N ILE A 28 23.60 -8.98 19.97
CA ILE A 28 23.42 -8.82 18.52
C ILE A 28 22.10 -9.48 18.04
N PRO A 29 21.66 -10.65 18.54
CA PRO A 29 20.38 -11.26 18.14
C PRO A 29 19.14 -10.47 18.56
N SER A 30 19.14 -9.82 19.73
CA SER A 30 18.00 -9.02 20.19
C SER A 30 17.83 -7.73 19.37
N ILE A 31 18.94 -7.13 18.93
CA ILE A 31 18.95 -5.97 18.04
C ILE A 31 18.36 -6.35 16.67
N VAL A 32 18.76 -7.50 16.11
CA VAL A 32 18.21 -7.99 14.83
C VAL A 32 16.72 -8.29 14.95
N ARG A 33 16.26 -8.90 16.05
CA ARG A 33 14.82 -9.11 16.32
C ARG A 33 14.05 -7.79 16.40
N ARG A 34 14.63 -6.76 17.02
CA ARG A 34 14.03 -5.42 17.07
C ARG A 34 13.93 -4.81 15.68
N GLU A 35 14.96 -4.94 14.85
CA GLU A 35 14.93 -4.46 13.46
C GLU A 35 13.89 -5.21 12.61
N ILE A 36 13.72 -6.51 12.82
CA ILE A 36 12.64 -7.31 12.19
C ILE A 36 11.27 -6.76 12.63
N ALA A 37 11.03 -6.54 13.92
CA ALA A 37 9.77 -5.98 14.39
C ALA A 37 9.49 -4.58 13.81
N LEU A 38 10.52 -3.71 13.77
CA LEU A 38 10.40 -2.37 13.20
C LEU A 38 10.12 -2.39 11.69
N THR A 39 10.70 -3.32 10.94
CA THR A 39 10.44 -3.45 9.50
C THR A 39 9.03 -3.96 9.21
N ILE A 40 8.49 -4.89 10.02
CA ILE A 40 7.08 -5.30 9.95
C ILE A 40 6.15 -4.10 10.21
N ASP A 41 6.40 -3.33 11.27
CA ASP A 41 5.60 -2.14 11.58
C ASP A 41 5.65 -1.10 10.46
N GLN A 42 6.81 -0.93 9.81
CA GLN A 42 6.95 -0.05 8.64
C GLN A 42 6.11 -0.54 7.46
N ILE A 43 6.08 -1.85 7.19
CA ILE A 43 5.24 -2.45 6.14
C ILE A 43 3.76 -2.21 6.44
N LYS A 44 3.32 -2.47 7.68
CA LYS A 44 1.93 -2.26 8.11
C LYS A 44 1.49 -0.80 7.93
N ARG A 45 2.29 0.15 8.42
CA ARG A 45 2.02 1.59 8.26
C ARG A 45 2.02 2.05 6.80
N LEU A 46 2.83 1.43 5.94
CA LEU A 46 2.83 1.72 4.51
C LEU A 46 1.54 1.24 3.84
N LYS A 47 1.07 0.04 4.18
CA LYS A 47 -0.21 -0.51 3.71
C LYS A 47 -1.38 0.39 4.12
N GLU A 48 -1.47 0.77 5.40
CA GLU A 48 -2.52 1.65 5.93
C GLU A 48 -2.56 3.01 5.21
N LYS A 49 -1.40 3.68 5.09
CA LYS A 49 -1.33 4.99 4.39
C LYS A 49 -1.72 4.89 2.93
N HIS A 50 -1.42 3.77 2.27
CA HIS A 50 -1.80 3.57 0.88
C HIS A 50 -3.29 3.30 0.73
N GLU A 51 -3.88 2.48 1.61
CA GLU A 51 -5.33 2.27 1.67
C GLU A 51 -6.07 3.59 1.88
N GLU A 52 -5.58 4.47 2.76
CA GLU A 52 -6.14 5.82 2.92
C GLU A 52 -6.08 6.65 1.63
N GLN A 53 -4.93 6.66 0.94
CA GLN A 53 -4.77 7.38 -0.32
C GLN A 53 -5.68 6.83 -1.42
N PHE A 54 -5.81 5.51 -1.47
CA PHE A 54 -6.68 4.83 -2.41
C PHE A 54 -8.15 5.14 -2.16
N CYS A 55 -8.59 5.10 -0.90
CA CYS A 55 -9.94 5.49 -0.50
C CYS A 55 -10.25 6.96 -0.84
N ARG A 56 -9.28 7.86 -0.66
CA ARG A 56 -9.42 9.27 -1.06
C ARG A 56 -9.60 9.42 -2.58
N LEU A 57 -8.79 8.73 -3.37
CA LEU A 57 -8.91 8.74 -4.84
C LEU A 57 -10.24 8.15 -5.30
N LEU A 58 -10.66 7.02 -4.71
CA LEU A 58 -11.94 6.39 -5.01
C LEU A 58 -13.12 7.31 -4.69
N ARG A 59 -13.05 8.05 -3.59
CA ARG A 59 -14.06 9.05 -3.24
C ARG A 59 -14.15 10.16 -4.28
N ILE A 60 -13.01 10.65 -4.77
CA ILE A 60 -12.97 11.68 -5.84
C ILE A 60 -13.53 11.11 -7.14
N GLU A 61 -13.16 9.87 -7.50
CA GLU A 61 -13.69 9.15 -8.66
C GLU A 61 -15.22 9.03 -8.59
N CYS A 62 -15.77 8.65 -7.44
CA CYS A 62 -17.21 8.59 -7.22
C CYS A 62 -17.88 9.96 -7.40
N TYR A 63 -17.30 11.03 -6.85
CA TYR A 63 -17.86 12.39 -7.01
C TYR A 63 -17.88 12.82 -8.49
N VAL A 64 -16.77 12.62 -9.19
CA VAL A 64 -16.67 12.93 -10.64
C VAL A 64 -17.66 12.08 -11.44
N GLY A 65 -17.82 10.80 -11.09
CA GLY A 65 -18.81 9.91 -11.70
C GLY A 65 -20.25 10.39 -11.45
N THR A 66 -20.58 10.82 -10.24
CA THR A 66 -21.92 11.37 -9.94
C THR A 66 -22.19 12.67 -10.70
N ASP A 67 -21.20 13.55 -10.83
CA ASP A 67 -21.32 14.79 -11.59
C ASP A 67 -21.55 14.51 -13.09
N LEU A 68 -20.82 13.53 -13.64
CA LEU A 68 -21.03 13.04 -15.01
C LEU A 68 -22.45 12.50 -15.21
N MET A 69 -22.94 11.66 -14.30
CA MET A 69 -24.30 11.12 -14.39
C MET A 69 -25.37 12.21 -14.30
N GLN A 70 -25.18 13.22 -13.45
CA GLN A 70 -26.11 14.35 -13.35
C GLN A 70 -26.10 15.19 -14.64
N LEU A 71 -24.93 15.39 -15.24
CA LEU A 71 -24.78 16.10 -16.50
C LEU A 71 -25.50 15.35 -17.63
N GLU A 72 -25.33 14.02 -17.72
CA GLU A 72 -26.02 13.18 -18.70
C GLU A 72 -27.55 13.23 -18.57
N LYS A 73 -28.09 13.29 -17.34
CA LYS A 73 -29.54 13.42 -17.10
C LYS A 73 -30.13 14.77 -17.48
N ARG A 74 -29.32 15.84 -17.46
CA ARG A 74 -29.76 17.21 -17.79
C ARG A 74 -29.69 17.54 -19.28
N ILE A 75 -29.05 16.69 -20.08
CA ILE A 75 -28.93 16.91 -21.52
C ILE A 75 -30.27 16.51 -22.20
N PRO A 76 -30.98 17.44 -22.87
CA PRO A 76 -32.17 17.11 -23.63
C PRO A 76 -31.81 16.22 -24.83
N ARG A 77 -32.73 15.33 -25.24
CA ARG A 77 -32.54 14.30 -26.30
C ARG A 77 -32.03 14.82 -27.66
N TYR A 78 -32.02 16.13 -27.88
CA TYR A 78 -31.61 16.79 -29.13
C TYR A 78 -30.48 17.82 -28.96
N ALA A 79 -29.70 17.76 -27.87
CA ALA A 79 -28.53 18.60 -27.71
C ALA A 79 -27.36 18.12 -28.59
N PRO A 80 -26.44 19.02 -29.01
CA PRO A 80 -25.27 18.63 -29.78
C PRO A 80 -24.40 17.60 -29.04
N TYR A 81 -23.89 16.63 -29.79
CA TYR A 81 -23.11 15.48 -29.31
C TYR A 81 -21.80 15.84 -28.59
N HIS A 82 -21.33 17.09 -28.71
CA HIS A 82 -20.04 17.55 -28.20
C HIS A 82 -20.21 18.50 -27.01
N PHE A 83 -20.21 17.93 -25.80
CA PHE A 83 -20.21 18.69 -24.55
C PHE A 83 -18.78 18.76 -23.99
N PRO A 84 -18.10 19.93 -24.04
CA PRO A 84 -16.73 20.05 -23.57
C PRO A 84 -16.59 19.73 -22.07
N GLU A 85 -17.67 19.88 -21.30
CA GLU A 85 -17.70 19.50 -19.88
C GLU A 85 -17.59 17.99 -19.67
N LYS A 86 -18.22 17.19 -20.54
CA LYS A 86 -18.13 15.72 -20.49
C LYS A 86 -16.69 15.26 -20.77
N GLU A 87 -16.01 15.91 -21.69
CA GLU A 87 -14.60 15.62 -21.99
C GLU A 87 -13.68 16.02 -20.84
N LYS A 88 -13.92 17.16 -20.19
CA LYS A 88 -13.19 17.57 -18.97
C LYS A 88 -13.33 16.55 -17.85
N PHE A 89 -14.52 16.01 -17.62
CA PHE A 89 -14.70 14.98 -16.59
C PHE A 89 -14.07 13.65 -16.97
N LYS A 90 -14.13 13.25 -18.26
CA LYS A 90 -13.39 12.07 -18.76
C LYS A 90 -11.88 12.22 -18.61
N GLN A 91 -11.35 13.42 -18.90
CA GLN A 91 -9.93 13.74 -18.69
C GLN A 91 -9.56 13.63 -17.21
N LYS A 92 -10.37 14.20 -16.31
CA LYS A 92 -10.18 14.06 -14.85
C LYS A 92 -10.19 12.60 -14.39
N LEU A 93 -11.12 11.77 -14.90
CA LEU A 93 -11.15 10.34 -14.59
C LEU A 93 -9.88 9.63 -15.07
N PHE A 94 -9.39 9.97 -16.27
CA PHE A 94 -8.15 9.42 -16.81
C PHE A 94 -6.92 9.85 -15.98
N GLU A 95 -6.88 11.09 -15.51
CA GLU A 95 -5.85 11.57 -14.60
C GLU A 95 -5.85 10.80 -13.27
N ILE A 96 -7.04 10.60 -12.67
CA ILE A 96 -7.19 9.81 -11.44
C ILE A 96 -6.73 8.37 -11.65
N GLU A 97 -7.07 7.75 -12.79
CA GLU A 97 -6.63 6.39 -13.10
C GLU A 97 -5.10 6.32 -13.26
N LYS A 98 -4.50 7.31 -13.92
CA LYS A 98 -3.05 7.42 -14.07
C LYS A 98 -2.36 7.59 -12.71
N GLU A 99 -2.91 8.40 -11.82
CA GLU A 99 -2.42 8.58 -10.46
C GLU A 99 -2.53 7.29 -9.65
N ARG A 100 -3.66 6.58 -9.75
CA ARG A 100 -3.85 5.28 -9.10
C ARG A 100 -2.81 4.26 -9.54
N ARG A 101 -2.56 4.11 -10.85
CA ARG A 101 -1.51 3.23 -11.38
C ARG A 101 -0.12 3.62 -10.87
N LYS A 102 0.19 4.92 -10.85
CA LYS A 102 1.46 5.44 -10.33
C LYS A 102 1.66 5.15 -8.84
N LEU A 103 0.60 5.28 -8.04
CA LEU A 103 0.64 4.95 -6.61
C LEU A 103 0.80 3.45 -6.36
N SER A 104 0.17 2.60 -7.18
CA SER A 104 0.36 1.14 -7.10
C SER A 104 1.81 0.75 -7.38
N LEU A 105 2.40 1.25 -8.47
CA LEU A 105 3.81 0.96 -8.80
C LEU A 105 4.78 1.40 -7.69
N ARG A 106 4.59 2.61 -7.17
CA ARG A 106 5.40 3.12 -6.05
C ARG A 106 5.25 2.32 -4.76
N LEU A 107 4.07 1.72 -4.53
CA LEU A 107 3.88 0.82 -3.40
C LEU A 107 4.67 -0.46 -3.64
N GLU A 108 4.52 -1.07 -4.81
CA GLU A 108 5.20 -2.33 -5.15
C GLU A 108 6.73 -2.20 -5.01
N GLU A 109 7.31 -1.11 -5.52
CA GLU A 109 8.74 -0.81 -5.37
C GLU A 109 9.15 -0.69 -3.89
N LYS A 110 8.37 0.02 -3.08
CA LYS A 110 8.67 0.22 -1.65
C LYS A 110 8.48 -1.05 -0.83
N THR A 111 7.45 -1.85 -1.13
CA THR A 111 7.20 -3.12 -0.46
C THR A 111 8.29 -4.11 -0.80
N GLN A 112 8.69 -4.22 -2.07
CA GLN A 112 9.81 -5.09 -2.48
C GLN A 112 11.09 -4.73 -1.73
N GLY A 113 11.46 -3.45 -1.66
CA GLY A 113 12.65 -3.02 -0.93
C GLY A 113 12.60 -3.28 0.58
N LEU A 114 11.42 -3.31 1.19
CA LEU A 114 11.26 -3.68 2.60
C LEU A 114 11.25 -5.19 2.80
N GLU A 115 10.65 -5.95 1.89
CA GLU A 115 10.65 -7.41 1.89
C GLU A 115 12.07 -7.97 1.72
N GLU A 116 12.88 -7.39 0.82
CA GLU A 116 14.29 -7.74 0.65
C GLU A 116 15.11 -7.46 1.93
N LYS A 117 14.86 -6.32 2.57
CA LYS A 117 15.49 -6.01 3.87
C LYS A 117 15.08 -7.00 4.94
N LEU A 118 13.79 -7.32 5.04
CA LEU A 118 13.26 -8.27 6.01
C LEU A 118 13.83 -9.67 5.79
N LEU A 119 13.95 -10.13 4.54
CA LEU A 119 14.65 -11.35 4.17
C LEU A 119 16.12 -11.34 4.63
N SER A 120 16.83 -10.23 4.38
CA SER A 120 18.23 -10.11 4.82
C SER A 120 18.38 -10.17 6.35
N LEU A 121 17.43 -9.59 7.09
CA LEU A 121 17.43 -9.57 8.55
C LEU A 121 17.09 -10.95 9.13
N ILE A 122 16.15 -11.67 8.53
CA ILE A 122 15.83 -13.05 8.91
C ILE A 122 17.03 -13.95 8.67
N ASN A 123 17.67 -13.88 7.50
CA ASN A 123 18.87 -14.68 7.22
C ASN A 123 20.01 -14.39 8.21
N LYS A 124 20.21 -13.11 8.57
CA LYS A 124 21.20 -12.74 9.60
C LYS A 124 20.81 -13.28 10.97
N HIS A 125 19.53 -13.28 11.32
CA HIS A 125 19.08 -13.86 12.57
C HIS A 125 19.32 -15.37 12.61
N GLU A 126 18.99 -16.10 11.55
CA GLU A 126 19.21 -17.54 11.46
C GLU A 126 20.69 -17.91 11.53
N GLN A 127 21.59 -17.08 10.98
CA GLN A 127 23.04 -17.27 11.07
C GLN A 127 23.62 -17.01 12.47
N LEU A 128 22.95 -16.17 13.29
CA LEU A 128 23.39 -15.82 14.64
C LEU A 128 22.80 -16.73 15.73
N ASP A 129 21.76 -17.50 15.40
CA ASP A 129 21.16 -18.52 16.28
C ASP A 129 21.87 -19.90 16.17
N VAL A 130 22.96 -20.00 15.40
CA VAL A 130 23.90 -21.15 15.33
C VAL A 130 25.08 -20.91 16.26
#